data_AF-A0A7S1HEA9-F1
#
_entry.id   AF-A0A7S1HEA9-F1
#
_cell.length_a   1.000
_cell.length_b   1.000
_cell.length_c   1.000
_cell.angle_alpha   90.00
_cell.angle_beta   90.00
_cell.angle_gamma   90.00
#
_symmetry.space_group_name_H-M   'P 1'
#
loop_
_entity.id
_entity.type
_entity.pdbx_description
1 polymer ?
#
loop_
_entity_poly.entity_id
_entity_poly.type
_entity_poly.pdbx_seq_one_letter_code
_entity_poly.pdbx_strand_id
1 'polypeptide(L)'
;DPRSMFFSFVYSFRALPEQPAAVRHADPRLGHFTESYSNLGDDLKANPRVHLVARWRLEKKDPAAALSEPVQPIVYWLDKNIPPKYREAIKAGILEWNKAFEKIGFKDAVQARQQPDDADWDNMDATHASIRWFTGADVGFAIGPSNRDPRTGEILDADIGMSDVFGRGSRRLATDDVLGFSSHDHRHDHAAMAWMGERSQRLSEQQCSYMADQANELGFALDLLSLRDGMDMNGHEAEALAQAVVKDVIMHEVGHTLGLKHNFRSSTTVTQEQL
;
A
#
# COMPACT_ATOMS: atom_id res chain seq x y z
N ASP A 1 -21.78 -29.92 -8.70
CA ASP A 1 -21.20 -30.17 -10.03
C ASP A 1 -19.93 -29.33 -10.15
N PRO A 2 -18.74 -29.89 -10.37
CA PRO A 2 -17.50 -29.12 -10.56
C PRO A 2 -17.53 -28.17 -11.79
N ARG A 3 -18.62 -28.15 -12.56
CA ARG A 3 -18.88 -27.23 -13.68
C ARG A 3 -19.63 -25.94 -13.30
N SER A 4 -20.03 -25.76 -12.04
CA SER A 4 -20.72 -24.53 -11.61
C SER A 4 -19.90 -23.79 -10.56
N MET A 5 -19.38 -22.61 -10.92
CA MET A 5 -18.81 -21.64 -9.99
C MET A 5 -19.75 -20.43 -9.92
N PHE A 6 -20.05 -19.96 -8.71
CA PHE A 6 -20.78 -18.72 -8.52
C PHE A 6 -19.79 -17.57 -8.45
N PHE A 7 -19.98 -16.58 -9.33
CA PHE A 7 -19.25 -15.33 -9.30
C PHE A 7 -20.17 -14.22 -8.85
N SER A 8 -19.69 -13.41 -7.91
CA SER A 8 -20.33 -12.16 -7.52
C SER A 8 -19.47 -11.01 -8.00
N PHE A 9 -20.08 -10.03 -8.66
CA PHE A 9 -19.43 -8.79 -9.06
C PHE A 9 -20.01 -7.65 -8.24
N VAL A 10 -19.13 -6.83 -7.66
CA VAL A 10 -19.50 -5.60 -6.95
C VAL A 10 -19.06 -4.43 -7.82
N TYR A 11 -20.00 -3.54 -8.15
CA TYR A 11 -19.71 -2.27 -8.80
C TYR A 11 -19.99 -1.15 -7.82
N SER A 12 -18.98 -0.31 -7.59
CA SER A 12 -19.08 0.89 -6.76
C SER A 12 -18.86 2.12 -7.63
N PHE A 13 -19.77 3.09 -7.53
CA PHE A 13 -19.64 4.38 -8.20
C PHE A 13 -19.63 5.48 -7.15
N ARG A 14 -18.68 6.40 -7.26
CA ARG A 14 -18.59 7.59 -6.41
C ARG A 14 -18.62 8.84 -7.26
N ALA A 15 -19.48 9.79 -6.88
CA ALA A 15 -19.45 11.12 -7.44
C ALA A 15 -18.14 11.82 -7.03
N LEU A 16 -17.51 12.52 -7.98
CA LEU A 16 -16.34 13.34 -7.67
C LEU A 16 -16.74 14.49 -6.73
N PRO A 17 -15.83 14.99 -5.87
CA PRO A 17 -16.10 16.14 -5.02
C PRO A 17 -16.61 17.34 -5.83
N GLU A 18 -17.69 17.97 -5.37
CA GLU A 18 -18.24 19.18 -6.01
C GLU A 18 -17.22 20.31 -6.04
N GLN A 19 -16.50 20.50 -4.92
CA GLN A 19 -15.38 21.42 -4.81
C GLN A 19 -14.06 20.67 -5.04
N PRO A 20 -13.37 20.89 -6.17
CA PRO A 20 -12.09 20.23 -6.43
C PRO A 20 -11.03 20.66 -5.42
N ALA A 21 -10.17 19.73 -5.00
CA ALA A 21 -8.99 20.08 -4.22
C ALA A 21 -8.03 21.01 -4.99
N ALA A 22 -7.17 21.71 -4.25
CA ALA A 22 -6.12 22.53 -4.83
C ALA A 22 -5.15 21.67 -5.66
N VAL A 23 -5.01 22.01 -6.95
CA VAL A 23 -4.11 21.34 -7.89
C VAL A 23 -2.66 21.57 -7.46
N ARG A 24 -1.83 20.52 -7.53
CA ARG A 24 -0.38 20.61 -7.34
C ARG A 24 0.32 19.94 -8.51
N HIS A 25 1.08 20.71 -9.30
CA HIS A 25 1.88 20.15 -10.38
C HIS A 25 3.02 19.28 -9.83
N ALA A 26 3.32 18.20 -10.54
CA ALA A 26 4.39 17.30 -10.18
C ALA A 26 5.76 17.96 -10.40
N ASP A 27 6.62 17.84 -9.39
CA ASP A 27 8.05 18.12 -9.51
C ASP A 27 8.77 16.79 -9.78
N PRO A 28 9.48 16.63 -10.91
CA PRO A 28 10.16 15.38 -11.25
C PRO A 28 11.29 15.01 -10.29
N ARG A 29 11.75 15.95 -9.45
CA ARG A 29 12.76 15.71 -8.41
C ARG A 29 12.18 15.01 -7.19
N LEU A 30 10.85 14.99 -7.05
CA LEU A 30 10.13 14.35 -5.96
C LEU A 30 9.51 13.03 -6.42
N GLY A 31 9.72 11.98 -5.64
CA GLY A 31 9.24 10.62 -5.91
C GLY A 31 7.74 10.42 -5.66
N HIS A 32 6.87 11.24 -6.24
CA HIS A 32 5.42 11.09 -6.14
C HIS A 32 4.83 10.35 -7.34
N PHE A 33 3.76 9.59 -7.08
CA PHE A 33 2.83 9.19 -8.12
C PHE A 33 2.16 10.41 -8.73
N THR A 34 1.78 10.31 -10.00
CA THR A 34 1.19 11.43 -10.72
C THR A 34 -0.07 11.02 -11.46
N GLU A 35 -1.05 11.91 -11.45
CA GLU A 35 -2.20 11.88 -12.36
C GLU A 35 -1.85 12.73 -13.57
N SER A 36 -2.06 12.23 -14.79
CA SER A 36 -1.53 12.87 -16.00
C SER A 36 -2.57 12.99 -17.09
N TYR A 37 -2.68 14.18 -17.67
CA TYR A 37 -3.57 14.44 -18.80
C TYR A 37 -2.88 15.30 -19.86
N SER A 38 -3.46 15.36 -21.07
CA SER A 38 -2.99 16.23 -22.13
C SER A 38 -3.86 17.48 -22.19
N ASN A 39 -3.28 18.65 -21.97
CA ASN A 39 -3.97 19.93 -22.11
C ASN A 39 -3.89 20.40 -23.57
N LEU A 40 -4.99 20.29 -24.30
CA LEU A 40 -5.10 20.71 -25.71
C LEU A 40 -5.67 22.13 -25.88
N GLY A 41 -5.83 22.88 -24.78
CA GLY A 41 -6.31 24.27 -24.82
C GLY A 41 -5.24 25.31 -25.18
N ASP A 42 -3.98 24.90 -25.27
CA ASP A 42 -2.82 25.74 -25.60
C ASP A 42 -2.03 25.04 -26.72
N ASP A 43 -2.02 25.65 -27.91
CA ASP A 43 -1.38 25.12 -29.12
C ASP A 43 0.07 25.59 -29.29
N LEU A 44 0.57 26.45 -28.39
CA LEU A 44 1.93 26.98 -28.43
C LEU A 44 2.92 26.06 -27.69
N LYS A 45 2.44 25.22 -26.78
CA LYS A 45 3.29 24.30 -26.03
C LYS A 45 3.66 23.06 -26.85
N ALA A 46 4.97 22.88 -27.06
CA ALA A 46 5.52 21.68 -27.69
C ALA A 46 5.15 20.37 -26.98
N ASN A 47 4.99 20.41 -25.65
CA ASN A 47 4.50 19.26 -24.87
C ASN A 47 3.23 19.66 -24.09
N PRO A 48 2.04 19.15 -24.48
CA PRO A 48 0.78 19.45 -23.80
C PRO A 48 0.57 18.59 -22.53
N ARG A 49 1.49 17.66 -22.21
CA ARG A 49 1.36 16.75 -21.07
C ARG A 49 1.46 17.53 -19.76
N VAL A 50 0.47 17.36 -18.89
CA VAL A 50 0.43 17.92 -17.53
C VAL A 50 0.47 16.76 -16.55
N HIS A 51 1.30 16.90 -15.51
CA HIS A 51 1.43 15.94 -14.43
C HIS A 51 1.03 16.61 -13.11
N LEU A 52 0.08 16.00 -12.40
CA LEU A 52 -0.42 16.45 -11.10
C LEU A 52 0.06 15.47 -10.03
N VAL A 53 0.49 15.98 -8.87
CA VAL A 53 0.87 15.13 -7.73
C VAL A 53 -0.36 14.42 -7.21
N ALA A 54 -0.20 13.11 -7.03
CA ALA A 54 -1.20 12.27 -6.46
C ALA A 54 -1.14 12.34 -4.92
N ARG A 55 -2.18 12.86 -4.26
CA ARG A 55 -2.15 13.10 -2.80
C ARG A 55 -3.52 13.11 -2.14
N TRP A 56 -3.59 12.76 -0.86
CA TRP A 56 -4.78 12.99 -0.05
C TRP A 56 -5.00 14.48 0.22
N ARG A 57 -6.28 14.88 0.30
CA ARG A 57 -6.66 16.21 0.75
C ARG A 57 -6.60 16.27 2.28
N LEU A 58 -5.64 17.05 2.79
CA LEU A 58 -5.48 17.29 4.22
C LEU A 58 -5.50 18.80 4.50
N GLU A 59 -6.44 19.20 5.34
CA GLU A 59 -6.62 20.56 5.82
C GLU A 59 -6.67 20.51 7.34
N LYS A 60 -5.95 21.40 8.03
CA LYS A 60 -5.97 21.44 9.50
C LYS A 60 -7.35 21.89 9.99
N LYS A 61 -7.89 21.24 11.03
CA LYS A 61 -9.06 21.73 11.76
C LYS A 61 -8.84 23.12 12.33
N ASP A 62 -7.65 23.35 12.91
CA ASP A 62 -7.17 24.67 13.31
C ASP A 62 -5.99 25.08 12.41
N PRO A 63 -6.23 25.96 11.41
CA PRO A 63 -5.18 26.44 10.51
C PRO A 63 -4.06 27.22 11.21
N ALA A 64 -4.33 27.82 12.37
CA ALA A 64 -3.35 28.62 13.12
C ALA A 64 -2.49 27.78 14.06
N ALA A 65 -2.95 26.59 14.45
CA ALA A 65 -2.18 25.69 15.31
C ALA A 65 -0.96 25.10 14.57
N ALA A 66 0.18 25.09 15.27
CA ALA A 66 1.39 24.42 14.77
C ALA A 66 1.12 22.94 14.48
N LEU A 67 0.38 22.27 15.38
CA LEU A 67 -0.05 20.89 15.28
C LEU A 67 -1.58 20.81 15.43
N SER A 68 -2.28 20.26 14.44
CA SER A 68 -3.74 20.12 14.45
C SER A 68 -4.15 18.79 13.83
N GLU A 69 -5.24 18.21 14.31
CA GLU A 69 -5.93 17.14 13.57
C GLU A 69 -6.41 17.66 12.20
N PRO A 70 -6.47 16.81 11.17
CA PRO A 70 -7.06 17.18 9.90
C PRO A 70 -8.59 17.23 9.99
N VAL A 71 -9.23 18.05 9.17
CA VAL A 71 -10.70 18.10 9.03
C VAL A 71 -11.23 16.72 8.65
N GLN A 72 -10.56 16.04 7.71
CA GLN A 72 -10.83 14.66 7.33
C GLN A 72 -9.53 13.85 7.48
N PRO A 73 -9.45 12.92 8.44
CA PRO A 73 -8.32 12.01 8.54
C PRO A 73 -8.37 10.94 7.46
N ILE A 74 -7.22 10.39 7.11
CA ILE A 74 -7.10 9.23 6.23
C ILE A 74 -7.35 7.99 7.09
N VAL A 75 -8.51 7.35 6.90
CA VAL A 75 -8.90 6.18 7.71
C VAL A 75 -8.72 4.92 6.88
N TYR A 76 -7.80 4.06 7.29
CA TYR A 76 -7.64 2.71 6.76
C TYR A 76 -8.48 1.72 7.57
N TRP A 77 -9.31 0.95 6.87
CA TRP A 77 -10.12 -0.11 7.45
C TRP A 77 -9.48 -1.48 7.27
N LEU A 78 -9.23 -2.17 8.38
CA LEU A 78 -8.71 -3.52 8.39
C LEU A 78 -9.86 -4.50 8.10
N ASP A 79 -9.74 -5.26 7.01
CA ASP A 79 -10.65 -6.35 6.63
C ASP A 79 -10.88 -7.30 7.81
N LYS A 80 -12.14 -7.69 8.04
CA LYS A 80 -12.51 -8.66 9.08
C LYS A 80 -11.81 -10.01 8.95
N ASN A 81 -11.40 -10.40 7.75
CA ASN A 81 -10.68 -11.63 7.45
C ASN A 81 -9.20 -11.61 7.87
N ILE A 82 -8.65 -10.44 8.26
CA ILE A 82 -7.31 -10.37 8.82
C ILE A 82 -7.25 -11.21 10.11
N PRO A 83 -6.34 -12.20 10.20
CA PRO A 83 -6.17 -12.99 11.42
C PRO A 83 -5.91 -12.09 12.64
N PRO A 84 -6.59 -12.28 13.78
CA PRO A 84 -6.46 -11.40 14.94
C PRO A 84 -5.03 -11.14 15.40
N LYS A 85 -4.16 -12.15 15.30
CA LYS A 85 -2.75 -12.05 15.66
C LYS A 85 -1.94 -11.02 14.86
N TYR A 86 -2.34 -10.65 13.64
CA TYR A 86 -1.62 -9.69 12.81
C TYR A 86 -2.21 -8.28 12.84
N ARG A 87 -3.42 -8.10 13.40
CA ARG A 87 -4.14 -6.81 13.37
C ARG A 87 -3.33 -5.69 14.03
N GLU A 88 -2.64 -5.97 15.14
CA GLU A 88 -1.82 -4.97 15.83
C GLU A 88 -0.55 -4.59 15.05
N ALA A 89 0.12 -5.55 14.37
CA ALA A 89 1.26 -5.23 13.52
C ALA A 89 0.85 -4.39 12.30
N ILE A 90 -0.26 -4.75 11.65
CA ILE A 90 -0.84 -3.99 10.53
C ILE A 90 -1.19 -2.57 10.99
N LYS A 91 -1.91 -2.44 12.11
CA LYS A 91 -2.25 -1.15 12.72
C LYS A 91 -0.99 -0.33 13.03
N ALA A 92 0.04 -0.94 13.57
CA ALA A 92 1.30 -0.26 13.85
C ALA A 92 2.00 0.25 12.58
N GLY A 93 1.97 -0.52 11.48
CA GLY A 93 2.55 -0.12 10.19
C GLY A 93 1.85 1.10 9.59
N ILE A 94 0.52 1.15 9.68
CA ILE A 94 -0.29 2.30 9.26
C ILE A 94 0.03 3.54 10.10
N LEU A 95 -0.02 3.41 11.42
CA LEU A 95 0.10 4.54 12.34
C LEU A 95 1.53 5.09 12.43
N GLU A 96 2.53 4.33 11.98
CA GLU A 96 3.93 4.78 11.91
C GLU A 96 4.07 6.07 11.06
N TRP A 97 3.24 6.23 10.03
CA TRP A 97 3.20 7.41 9.17
C TRP A 97 2.84 8.70 9.91
N ASN A 98 2.13 8.63 11.05
CA ASN A 98 1.84 9.82 11.85
C ASN A 98 3.11 10.53 12.32
N LYS A 99 4.24 9.81 12.52
CA LYS A 99 5.53 10.45 12.86
C LYS A 99 6.01 11.41 11.76
N ALA A 100 5.68 11.13 10.49
CA ALA A 100 5.98 12.03 9.38
C ALA A 100 4.94 13.16 9.28
N PHE A 101 3.65 12.86 9.47
CA PHE A 101 2.57 13.86 9.46
C PHE A 101 2.70 14.90 10.58
N GLU A 102 3.13 14.50 11.76
CA GLU A 102 3.36 15.41 12.89
C GLU A 102 4.43 16.45 12.57
N LYS A 103 5.49 16.06 11.84
CA LYS A 103 6.55 16.99 11.39
C LYS A 103 6.05 18.05 10.41
N ILE A 104 4.97 17.76 9.69
CA ILE A 104 4.30 18.74 8.80
C ILE A 104 3.05 19.35 9.44
N GLY A 105 2.89 19.20 10.76
CA GLY A 105 1.88 19.89 11.56
C GLY A 105 0.53 19.20 11.64
N PHE A 106 0.41 17.93 11.23
CA PHE A 106 -0.81 17.16 11.39
C PHE A 106 -0.70 16.12 12.51
N LYS A 107 -1.66 16.16 13.43
CA LYS A 107 -1.83 15.14 14.47
C LYS A 107 -2.87 14.12 14.02
N ASP A 108 -2.65 12.83 14.30
CA ASP A 108 -3.62 11.76 14.02
C ASP A 108 -4.18 11.82 12.58
N ALA A 109 -3.28 12.14 11.63
CA ALA A 109 -3.63 12.33 10.23
C ALA A 109 -4.09 11.04 9.58
N VAL A 110 -3.42 9.94 9.95
CA VAL A 110 -3.72 8.59 9.53
C VAL A 110 -4.33 7.83 10.71
N GLN A 111 -5.41 7.11 10.45
CA GLN A 111 -6.10 6.29 11.42
C GLN A 111 -6.27 4.87 10.89
N ALA A 112 -6.27 3.91 11.80
CA ALA A 112 -6.47 2.50 11.51
C ALA A 112 -7.67 2.00 12.33
N ARG A 113 -8.67 1.44 11.66
CA ARG A 113 -9.91 0.96 12.28
C ARG A 113 -10.19 -0.47 11.85
N GLN A 114 -10.66 -1.30 12.78
CA GLN A 114 -11.14 -2.63 12.45
C GLN A 114 -12.53 -2.54 11.83
N GLN A 115 -12.72 -3.15 10.65
CA GLN A 115 -14.06 -3.33 10.10
C GLN A 115 -14.88 -4.20 11.07
N PRO A 116 -16.08 -3.75 11.49
CA PRO A 116 -16.98 -4.56 12.31
C PRO A 116 -17.41 -5.85 11.58
N ASP A 117 -17.64 -6.92 12.34
CA ASP A 117 -18.07 -8.21 11.76
C ASP A 117 -19.45 -8.12 11.10
N ASP A 118 -20.30 -7.22 11.62
CA ASP A 118 -21.66 -6.90 11.18
C ASP A 118 -21.74 -5.71 10.20
N ALA A 119 -20.60 -5.25 9.68
CA ALA A 119 -20.57 -4.20 8.66
C ALA A 119 -21.42 -4.57 7.44
N ASP A 120 -22.25 -3.63 6.99
CA ASP A 120 -23.13 -3.74 5.82
C ASP A 120 -22.51 -3.20 4.53
N TRP A 121 -21.24 -2.77 4.60
CA TRP A 121 -20.45 -2.23 3.49
C TRP A 121 -19.24 -3.13 3.17
N ASP A 122 -18.78 -3.04 1.92
CA ASP A 122 -17.64 -3.79 1.40
C ASP A 122 -16.39 -2.91 1.44
N ASN A 123 -15.25 -3.48 1.84
CA ASN A 123 -14.00 -2.75 1.92
C ASN A 123 -13.34 -2.49 0.55
N MET A 124 -13.93 -2.98 -0.54
CA MET A 124 -13.61 -2.61 -1.93
C MET A 124 -14.56 -1.54 -2.50
N ASP A 125 -15.40 -0.93 -1.66
CA ASP A 125 -16.20 0.21 -2.11
C ASP A 125 -15.32 1.44 -2.38
N ALA A 126 -15.87 2.44 -3.07
CA ALA A 126 -15.09 3.60 -3.51
C ALA A 126 -14.97 4.68 -2.42
N THR A 127 -15.31 4.36 -1.17
CA THR A 127 -15.47 5.31 -0.06
C THR A 127 -14.60 4.98 1.15
N HIS A 128 -14.04 3.78 1.23
CA HIS A 128 -13.25 3.32 2.36
C HIS A 128 -11.87 2.84 1.92
N ALA A 129 -10.82 3.61 2.26
CA ALA A 129 -9.48 3.07 2.13
C ALA A 129 -9.32 1.84 3.04
N SER A 130 -8.80 0.74 2.50
CA SER A 130 -8.84 -0.56 3.16
C SER A 130 -7.53 -1.32 3.08
N ILE A 131 -7.38 -2.30 3.99
CA ILE A 131 -6.34 -3.31 3.96
C ILE A 131 -7.00 -4.68 3.94
N ARG A 132 -6.76 -5.41 2.86
CA ARG A 132 -7.33 -6.72 2.58
C ARG A 132 -6.29 -7.81 2.81
N TRP A 133 -6.76 -8.92 3.35
CA TRP A 133 -5.95 -10.11 3.61
C TRP A 133 -6.44 -11.27 2.76
N PHE A 134 -5.58 -11.76 1.86
CA PHE A 134 -5.91 -12.89 0.99
C PHE A 134 -5.20 -14.15 1.47
N THR A 135 -5.91 -15.28 1.48
CA THR A 135 -5.28 -16.57 1.72
C THR A 135 -5.13 -17.34 0.40
N GLY A 136 -3.91 -17.76 0.07
CA GLY A 136 -3.64 -18.50 -1.16
C GLY A 136 -2.43 -19.42 -1.02
N ALA A 137 -2.50 -20.61 -1.61
CA ALA A 137 -1.38 -21.56 -1.58
C ALA A 137 -0.17 -21.09 -2.41
N ASP A 138 -0.42 -20.29 -3.47
CA ASP A 138 0.57 -19.83 -4.46
C ASP A 138 0.45 -18.31 -4.74
N VAL A 139 -0.10 -17.54 -3.79
CA VAL A 139 -0.31 -16.11 -3.95
C VAL A 139 0.64 -15.37 -3.02
N GLY A 140 1.67 -14.75 -3.58
CA GLY A 140 2.61 -13.89 -2.87
C GLY A 140 2.65 -12.51 -3.52
N PHE A 141 1.72 -11.63 -3.14
CA PHE A 141 1.78 -10.21 -3.48
C PHE A 141 1.35 -9.32 -2.32
N ALA A 142 1.89 -8.11 -2.32
CA ALA A 142 1.38 -6.94 -1.63
C ALA A 142 1.25 -5.80 -2.66
N ILE A 143 0.18 -5.02 -2.61
CA ILE A 143 -0.05 -3.91 -3.55
C ILE A 143 -0.91 -2.81 -2.90
N GLY A 144 -0.59 -1.54 -3.17
CA GLY A 144 -1.34 -0.37 -2.72
C GLY A 144 -1.92 0.50 -3.85
N PRO A 145 -2.92 0.03 -4.62
CA PRO A 145 -3.63 0.85 -5.60
C PRO A 145 -4.42 1.98 -4.94
N SER A 146 -4.71 3.03 -5.71
CA SER A 146 -5.57 4.13 -5.28
C SER A 146 -6.35 4.75 -6.44
N ASN A 147 -7.58 5.17 -6.15
CA ASN A 147 -8.46 5.89 -7.05
C ASN A 147 -8.30 7.40 -6.82
N ARG A 148 -8.26 8.17 -7.92
CA ARG A 148 -7.89 9.59 -7.88
C ARG A 148 -8.86 10.44 -8.70
N ASP A 149 -9.08 11.69 -8.28
CA ASP A 149 -9.77 12.68 -9.09
C ASP A 149 -8.87 13.12 -10.25
N PRO A 150 -9.25 12.86 -11.52
CA PRO A 150 -8.42 13.18 -12.68
C PRO A 150 -8.20 14.68 -12.88
N ARG A 151 -9.02 15.53 -12.24
CA ARG A 151 -8.93 17.00 -12.35
C ARG A 151 -7.83 17.58 -11.46
N THR A 152 -7.50 16.90 -10.36
CA THR A 152 -6.66 17.48 -9.28
C THR A 152 -5.53 16.59 -8.81
N GLY A 153 -5.61 15.27 -9.04
CA GLY A 153 -4.74 14.27 -8.44
C GLY A 153 -5.10 13.92 -6.99
N GLU A 154 -6.24 14.41 -6.48
CA GLU A 154 -6.73 14.07 -5.13
C GLU A 154 -6.99 12.57 -5.04
N ILE A 155 -6.39 11.92 -4.04
CA ILE A 155 -6.67 10.52 -3.71
C ILE A 155 -8.02 10.48 -3.00
N LEU A 156 -8.94 9.70 -3.55
CA LEU A 156 -10.30 9.56 -3.04
C LEU A 156 -10.45 8.28 -2.21
N ASP A 157 -9.68 7.25 -2.57
CA ASP A 157 -9.82 5.89 -2.08
C ASP A 157 -8.56 5.06 -2.38
N ALA A 158 -8.31 4.02 -1.59
CA ALA A 158 -7.13 3.16 -1.70
C ALA A 158 -7.34 1.76 -1.13
N ASP A 159 -6.99 0.73 -1.90
CA ASP A 159 -7.30 -0.67 -1.57
C ASP A 159 -6.02 -1.51 -1.43
N ILE A 160 -5.40 -1.50 -0.25
CA ILE A 160 -4.20 -2.30 -0.02
C ILE A 160 -4.57 -3.78 -0.03
N GLY A 161 -3.91 -4.56 -0.86
CA GLY A 161 -4.02 -6.02 -0.86
C GLY A 161 -2.76 -6.66 -0.34
N MET A 162 -2.89 -7.56 0.65
CA MET A 162 -1.76 -8.32 1.19
C MET A 162 -2.11 -9.80 1.30
N SER A 163 -1.27 -10.65 0.73
CA SER A 163 -1.41 -12.10 0.85
C SER A 163 -0.92 -12.64 2.19
N ASP A 164 -1.37 -13.81 2.59
CA ASP A 164 -1.04 -14.40 3.89
C ASP A 164 0.40 -14.91 4.01
N VAL A 165 1.14 -14.95 2.90
CA VAL A 165 2.52 -15.44 2.83
C VAL A 165 3.46 -14.68 3.78
N PHE A 166 3.19 -13.42 4.10
CA PHE A 166 4.00 -12.65 5.04
C PHE A 166 3.86 -13.15 6.48
N GLY A 167 2.70 -13.72 6.82
CA GLY A 167 2.44 -14.33 8.12
C GLY A 167 2.72 -15.84 8.19
N ARG A 168 2.32 -16.59 7.14
CA ARG A 168 2.46 -18.06 7.07
C ARG A 168 3.67 -18.52 6.26
N GLY A 169 3.92 -17.88 5.12
CA GLY A 169 5.04 -18.19 4.24
C GLY A 169 6.40 -17.89 4.87
N SER A 170 6.49 -16.88 5.74
CA SER A 170 7.68 -16.65 6.58
C SER A 170 8.11 -17.89 7.39
N ARG A 171 7.14 -18.61 7.96
CA ARG A 171 7.38 -19.89 8.66
C ARG A 171 7.65 -21.04 7.69
N ARG A 172 6.91 -21.09 6.57
CA ARG A 172 7.02 -22.16 5.57
C ARG A 172 8.33 -22.10 4.78
N LEU A 173 8.79 -20.92 4.37
CA LEU A 173 10.09 -20.71 3.73
C LEU A 173 11.22 -21.19 4.65
N ALA A 174 11.12 -20.94 5.96
CA ALA A 174 12.11 -21.41 6.91
C ALA A 174 12.03 -22.92 7.25
N THR A 175 10.88 -23.58 7.05
CA THR A 175 10.75 -25.03 7.29
C THR A 175 10.89 -25.89 6.04
N ASP A 176 10.48 -25.39 4.88
CA ASP A 176 10.36 -26.17 3.63
C ASP A 176 11.54 -25.91 2.67
N ASP A 177 12.20 -24.73 2.68
CA ASP A 177 13.28 -24.39 1.73
C ASP A 177 14.70 -24.75 2.22
N VAL A 178 14.86 -25.90 2.88
CA VAL A 178 16.21 -26.45 3.15
C VAL A 178 16.91 -26.92 1.85
N LEU A 179 16.22 -26.95 0.71
CA LEU A 179 16.78 -27.42 -0.57
C LEU A 179 16.26 -26.64 -1.78
N GLY A 180 16.90 -25.51 -2.10
CA GLY A 180 17.00 -25.06 -3.49
C GLY A 180 16.73 -23.58 -3.73
N PHE A 181 17.81 -22.81 -3.77
CA PHE A 181 17.90 -21.61 -4.59
C PHE A 181 17.50 -21.95 -6.03
N SER A 182 16.27 -21.63 -6.42
CA SER A 182 15.88 -21.61 -7.82
C SER A 182 14.94 -20.44 -8.02
N SER A 183 15.52 -19.41 -8.63
CA SER A 183 14.86 -18.36 -9.42
C SER A 183 13.34 -18.36 -9.33
N HIS A 184 12.78 -17.37 -8.64
CA HIS A 184 11.37 -17.00 -8.82
C HIS A 184 11.13 -16.81 -10.33
N ASP A 185 10.48 -17.79 -10.95
CA ASP A 185 10.05 -17.73 -12.33
C ASP A 185 9.00 -16.60 -12.41
N HIS A 186 9.25 -15.60 -13.24
CA HIS A 186 8.42 -14.39 -13.46
C HIS A 186 6.98 -14.69 -13.94
N ARG A 187 6.52 -15.94 -13.86
CA ARG A 187 5.20 -16.40 -14.30
C ARG A 187 4.10 -16.16 -13.27
N HIS A 188 4.44 -15.98 -11.99
CA HIS A 188 3.45 -15.77 -10.93
C HIS A 188 2.83 -14.36 -10.93
N ASP A 189 3.48 -13.38 -11.56
CA ASP A 189 2.92 -12.03 -11.76
C ASP A 189 1.64 -12.05 -12.63
N HIS A 190 1.48 -13.06 -13.50
CA HIS A 190 0.38 -13.08 -14.47
C HIS A 190 -1.00 -13.37 -13.86
N ALA A 191 -1.09 -14.14 -12.78
CA ALA A 191 -2.38 -14.46 -12.15
C ALA A 191 -2.96 -13.27 -11.36
N ALA A 192 -2.11 -12.50 -10.68
CA ALA A 192 -2.49 -11.25 -10.03
C ALA A 192 -2.87 -10.19 -11.07
N MET A 193 -2.13 -10.09 -12.18
CA MET A 193 -2.40 -9.18 -13.30
C MET A 193 -3.74 -9.47 -14.02
N ALA A 194 -4.12 -10.76 -14.13
CA ALA A 194 -5.37 -11.16 -14.80
C ALA A 194 -6.64 -10.69 -14.05
N TRP A 195 -6.59 -10.56 -12.72
CA TRP A 195 -7.69 -10.00 -11.91
C TRP A 195 -7.86 -8.49 -12.08
N MET A 196 -6.87 -7.76 -12.60
CA MET A 196 -6.86 -6.31 -12.66
C MET A 196 -7.36 -5.72 -14.00
N GLY A 197 -7.69 -6.56 -14.98
CA GLY A 197 -8.22 -6.14 -16.29
C GLY A 197 -7.23 -5.36 -17.18
N GLU A 198 -7.45 -5.35 -18.50
CA GLU A 198 -6.52 -4.78 -19.50
C GLU A 198 -6.18 -3.28 -19.31
N ARG A 199 -6.96 -2.52 -18.53
CA ARG A 199 -6.63 -1.12 -18.21
C ARG A 199 -5.44 -0.96 -17.27
N SER A 200 -5.07 -1.99 -16.51
CA SER A 200 -3.89 -1.98 -15.64
C SER A 200 -2.58 -2.18 -16.40
N GLN A 201 -2.61 -2.61 -17.67
CA GLN A 201 -1.38 -2.86 -18.44
C GLN A 201 -0.56 -1.58 -18.71
N ARG A 202 -1.17 -0.39 -18.60
CA ARG A 202 -0.45 0.89 -18.62
C ARG A 202 0.18 1.28 -17.27
N LEU A 203 -0.02 0.49 -16.22
CA LEU A 203 0.65 0.62 -14.91
C LEU A 203 1.97 -0.18 -14.83
N SER A 204 2.41 -0.79 -15.94
CA SER A 204 3.64 -1.57 -16.10
C SER A 204 4.96 -0.80 -15.85
N GLU A 205 4.94 0.46 -15.42
CA GLU A 205 6.15 1.21 -15.09
C GLU A 205 6.71 0.90 -13.67
N GLN A 206 6.05 0.03 -12.88
CA GLN A 206 6.47 -0.27 -11.50
C GLN A 206 6.27 -1.73 -11.11
N GLN A 207 7.21 -2.61 -11.46
CA GLN A 207 7.37 -3.86 -10.73
C GLN A 207 7.91 -3.53 -9.33
N CYS A 208 7.11 -3.75 -8.28
CA CYS A 208 7.55 -3.65 -6.89
C CYS A 208 8.30 -4.92 -6.50
N SER A 209 9.61 -4.84 -6.29
CA SER A 209 10.41 -5.96 -5.75
C SER A 209 10.47 -5.98 -4.23
N TYR A 210 10.02 -4.91 -3.55
CA TYR A 210 10.19 -4.73 -2.11
C TYR A 210 9.69 -5.93 -1.31
N MET A 211 8.57 -6.49 -1.76
CA MET A 211 8.01 -7.73 -1.24
C MET A 211 9.02 -8.90 -1.28
N ALA A 212 9.60 -9.16 -2.44
CA ALA A 212 10.58 -10.23 -2.63
C ALA A 212 11.85 -9.96 -1.81
N ASP A 213 12.26 -8.69 -1.72
CA ASP A 213 13.41 -8.27 -0.93
C ASP A 213 13.19 -8.50 0.58
N GLN A 214 12.03 -8.11 1.12
CA GLN A 214 11.66 -8.38 2.52
C GLN A 214 11.53 -9.88 2.83
N ALA A 215 10.99 -10.67 1.90
CA ALA A 215 10.93 -12.12 2.07
C ALA A 215 12.33 -12.75 2.13
N ASN A 216 13.28 -12.26 1.32
CA ASN A 216 14.68 -12.69 1.36
C ASN A 216 15.38 -12.32 2.66
N GLU A 217 15.20 -11.07 3.13
CA GLU A 217 15.77 -10.61 4.41
C GLU A 217 15.27 -11.44 5.59
N LEU A 218 13.97 -11.76 5.60
CA LEU A 218 13.34 -12.61 6.59
C LEU A 218 13.89 -14.04 6.56
N GLY A 219 14.00 -14.65 5.38
CA GLY A 219 14.58 -15.98 5.22
C GLY A 219 15.99 -16.05 5.78
N PHE A 220 16.84 -15.08 5.43
CA PHE A 220 18.19 -14.99 5.96
C PHE A 220 18.24 -14.82 7.49
N ALA A 221 17.36 -13.98 8.04
CA ALA A 221 17.27 -13.80 9.49
C ALA A 221 16.84 -15.09 10.19
N LEU A 222 15.86 -15.82 9.65
CA LEU A 222 15.40 -17.09 10.18
C LEU A 222 16.48 -18.18 10.09
N ASP A 223 17.26 -18.23 9.01
CA ASP A 223 18.41 -19.14 8.87
C ASP A 223 19.46 -18.88 9.95
N LEU A 224 19.85 -17.61 10.15
CA LEU A 224 20.78 -17.23 11.22
C LEU A 224 20.24 -17.59 12.61
N LEU A 225 18.94 -17.40 12.82
CA LEU A 225 18.28 -17.79 14.06
C LEU A 225 18.32 -19.32 14.23
N SER A 226 18.00 -20.11 13.19
CA SER A 226 18.02 -21.58 13.24
C SER A 226 19.39 -22.17 13.59
N LEU A 227 20.47 -21.52 13.16
CA LEU A 227 21.86 -21.93 13.44
C LEU A 227 22.28 -21.64 14.89
N ARG A 228 21.50 -20.83 15.62
CA ARG A 228 21.75 -20.47 17.01
C ARG A 228 20.98 -21.44 17.93
N ASP A 229 21.62 -22.59 18.24
CA ASP A 229 21.22 -23.59 19.23
C ASP A 229 19.71 -23.71 19.53
N GLY A 230 18.96 -24.35 18.61
CA GLY A 230 17.69 -25.02 18.94
C GLY A 230 16.46 -24.13 19.12
N MET A 231 16.40 -22.97 18.47
CA MET A 231 15.19 -22.15 18.51
C MET A 231 13.97 -22.83 17.88
N ASP A 232 12.87 -22.80 18.62
CA ASP A 232 11.55 -23.20 18.13
C ASP A 232 11.07 -22.18 17.09
N MET A 233 10.89 -22.63 15.84
CA MET A 233 10.34 -21.82 14.75
C MET A 233 8.86 -21.45 14.95
N ASN A 234 8.23 -22.01 15.99
CA ASN A 234 6.92 -21.59 16.48
C ASN A 234 7.00 -20.74 17.77
N GLY A 235 8.21 -20.47 18.25
CA GLY A 235 8.49 -19.72 19.46
C GLY A 235 8.26 -18.22 19.29
N HIS A 236 8.41 -17.51 20.41
CA HIS A 236 8.15 -16.08 20.51
C HIS A 236 9.02 -15.23 19.57
N GLU A 237 10.29 -15.61 19.38
CA GLU A 237 11.22 -14.84 18.53
C GLU A 237 10.87 -14.93 17.05
N ALA A 238 10.53 -16.13 16.55
CA ALA A 238 10.05 -16.31 15.18
C ALA A 238 8.74 -15.57 14.92
N GLU A 239 7.81 -15.58 15.89
CA GLU A 239 6.57 -14.80 15.79
C GLU A 239 6.87 -13.29 15.78
N ALA A 240 7.75 -12.79 16.65
CA ALA A 240 8.12 -11.38 16.68
C ALA A 240 8.70 -10.90 15.34
N LEU A 241 9.51 -11.74 14.69
CA LEU A 241 10.07 -11.46 13.38
C LEU A 241 8.97 -11.43 12.28
N ALA A 242 8.05 -12.40 12.29
CA ALA A 242 6.92 -12.38 11.37
C ALA A 242 6.03 -11.13 11.55
N GLN A 243 5.79 -10.71 12.79
CA GLN A 243 5.04 -9.48 13.10
C GLN A 243 5.78 -8.23 12.60
N ALA A 244 7.12 -8.20 12.71
CA ALA A 244 7.93 -7.11 12.20
C ALA A 244 7.84 -6.98 10.67
N VAL A 245 7.91 -8.10 9.94
CA VAL A 245 7.77 -8.12 8.48
C VAL A 245 6.37 -7.67 8.04
N VAL A 246 5.32 -8.16 8.71
CA VAL A 246 3.95 -7.70 8.43
C VAL A 246 3.82 -6.19 8.65
N LYS A 247 4.38 -5.66 9.75
CA LYS A 247 4.39 -4.22 10.01
C LYS A 247 5.11 -3.46 8.90
N ASP A 248 6.28 -3.93 8.49
CA ASP A 248 7.12 -3.25 7.51
C ASP A 248 6.50 -3.22 6.11
N VAL A 249 5.99 -4.36 5.62
CA VAL A 249 5.29 -4.45 4.34
C VAL A 249 4.05 -3.55 4.34
N ILE A 250 3.25 -3.54 5.41
CA ILE A 250 2.10 -2.63 5.50
C ILE A 250 2.53 -1.17 5.48
N MET A 251 3.57 -0.82 6.22
CA MET A 251 4.10 0.55 6.23
C MET A 251 4.51 0.98 4.81
N HIS A 252 5.15 0.08 4.05
CA HIS A 252 5.51 0.30 2.64
C HIS A 252 4.30 0.55 1.75
N GLU A 253 3.30 -0.35 1.78
CA GLU A 253 2.09 -0.23 0.95
C GLU A 253 1.26 1.02 1.30
N VAL A 254 1.19 1.37 2.60
CA VAL A 254 0.57 2.63 3.02
C VAL A 254 1.28 3.82 2.37
N GLY A 255 2.60 3.79 2.25
CA GLY A 255 3.36 4.80 1.52
C GLY A 255 2.89 5.00 0.07
N HIS A 256 2.62 3.91 -0.66
CA HIS A 256 2.06 4.00 -2.02
C HIS A 256 0.69 4.64 -2.07
N THR A 257 -0.18 4.23 -1.15
CA THR A 257 -1.54 4.80 -1.06
C THR A 257 -1.54 6.24 -0.56
N LEU A 258 -0.47 6.72 0.09
CA LEU A 258 -0.26 8.15 0.38
C LEU A 258 0.24 8.95 -0.84
N GLY A 259 0.54 8.28 -1.96
CA GLY A 259 0.96 8.90 -3.22
C GLY A 259 2.47 8.92 -3.45
N LEU A 260 3.25 8.11 -2.72
CA LEU A 260 4.71 8.07 -2.80
C LEU A 260 5.19 6.82 -3.56
N LYS A 261 6.17 6.97 -4.45
CA LYS A 261 6.75 5.87 -5.24
C LYS A 261 7.74 5.03 -4.42
N HIS A 262 8.19 3.91 -4.98
CA HIS A 262 9.37 3.19 -4.46
C HIS A 262 10.56 4.15 -4.37
N ASN A 263 11.40 4.01 -3.34
CA ASN A 263 12.52 4.89 -2.97
C ASN A 263 12.14 6.13 -2.16
N PHE A 264 11.67 5.90 -0.93
CA PHE A 264 11.52 6.93 0.12
C PHE A 264 12.82 7.62 0.55
N ARG A 265 13.96 7.21 -0.01
CA ARG A 265 15.23 7.89 0.24
C ARG A 265 15.21 9.21 -0.53
N SER A 266 15.38 10.31 0.19
CA SER A 266 15.64 11.66 -0.35
C SER A 266 16.55 11.57 -1.58
N SER A 267 16.21 12.33 -2.62
CA SER A 267 16.98 12.39 -3.87
C SER A 267 18.49 12.29 -3.62
N THR A 268 19.15 11.34 -4.28
CA THR A 268 20.61 11.18 -4.16
C THR A 268 21.38 12.29 -4.86
N THR A 269 20.69 13.13 -5.64
CA THR A 269 21.26 14.19 -6.47
C THR A 269 20.75 15.59 -6.12
N VAL A 270 19.67 15.71 -5.34
CA VAL A 270 19.03 16.99 -5.00
C VAL A 270 18.86 17.09 -3.48
N THR A 271 19.41 18.13 -2.88
CA THR A 271 19.30 18.37 -1.44
C THR A 271 17.91 18.89 -1.05
N GLN A 272 17.55 18.79 0.22
CA GLN A 272 16.28 19.35 0.72
C GLN A 272 16.17 20.86 0.50
N GLU A 273 17.27 21.61 0.58
CA GLU A 273 17.28 23.06 0.32
C GLU A 273 17.07 23.42 -1.16
N GLN A 274 17.36 22.48 -2.08
CA GLN A 274 17.20 22.69 -3.51
C GLN A 274 15.78 22.43 -4.00
N LEU A 275 14.95 21.71 -3.22
CA LEU A 275 13.58 21.35 -3.57
C LEU A 275 12.62 22.52 -3.37
#